data_AF-A0A3C1RKB3-F1
#
_entry.id   AF-A0A3C1RKB3-F1
#
_cell.length_a   1.000
_cell.length_b   1.000
_cell.length_c   1.000
_cell.angle_alpha   90.00
_cell.angle_beta   90.00
_cell.angle_gamma   90.00
#
_symmetry.space_group_name_H-M   'P 1'
#
loop_
_entity.id
_entity.type
_entity.pdbx_description
1 polymer ?
#
loop_
_entity_poly.entity_id
_entity_poly.type
_entity_poly.pdbx_seq_one_letter_code
_entity_poly.pdbx_strand_id
1 'polypeptide(L)'
;MSLSSKQSKMSRLKQIQIIDTAIQSVASITESQCSLSETDLIVLNEALERLQFLKRKKGKTNEQIRNEIVQVVSLLVKFFKD
;
A
#
# COMPACT_ATOMS: atom_id res chain seq x y z
N MET A 1 -3.51 27.71 -24.10
CA MET A 1 -2.29 27.03 -23.63
C MET A 1 -2.71 25.75 -22.92
N SER A 2 -2.71 24.63 -23.62
CA SER A 2 -3.07 23.33 -23.03
C SER A 2 -1.89 22.86 -22.19
N LEU A 3 -2.00 22.99 -20.87
CA LEU A 3 -1.08 22.37 -19.92
C LEU A 3 -1.23 20.85 -20.07
N SER A 4 -0.43 20.28 -20.97
CA SER A 4 -0.21 18.85 -21.05
C SER A 4 0.43 18.43 -19.74
N SER A 5 -0.40 17.94 -18.82
CA SER A 5 0.02 17.23 -17.63
C SER A 5 0.84 16.04 -18.10
N LYS A 6 2.16 16.21 -18.24
CA LYS A 6 3.09 15.11 -18.45
C LYS A 6 2.90 14.16 -17.28
N GLN A 7 2.05 13.15 -17.44
CA GLN A 7 1.99 12.00 -16.57
C GLN A 7 3.33 11.28 -16.77
N SER A 8 4.34 11.72 -16.02
CA SER A 8 5.64 11.07 -15.94
C SER A 8 5.38 9.63 -15.50
N LYS A 9 5.43 8.72 -16.47
CA LYS A 9 5.26 7.28 -16.28
C LYS A 9 6.29 6.87 -15.22
N MET A 10 5.81 6.63 -14.00
CA MET A 10 6.68 6.26 -12.89
C MET A 10 7.55 5.07 -13.30
N SER A 11 8.85 5.15 -13.02
CA SER A 11 9.76 4.05 -13.35
C SER A 11 9.37 2.81 -12.56
N ARG A 12 9.54 1.64 -13.17
CA ARG A 12 9.25 0.35 -12.51
C ARG A 12 10.02 0.19 -11.20
N LEU A 13 11.25 0.69 -11.13
CA LEU A 13 12.05 0.67 -9.92
C LEU A 13 11.39 1.49 -8.80
N LYS A 14 10.94 2.70 -9.10
CA LYS A 14 10.25 3.57 -8.15
C LYS A 14 8.91 2.97 -7.69
N GLN A 15 8.18 2.34 -8.61
CA GLN A 15 6.95 1.60 -8.26
C GLN A 15 7.23 0.48 -7.25
N ILE A 16 8.27 -0.33 -7.50
CA ILE A 16 8.65 -1.42 -6.59
C ILE A 16 9.09 -0.87 -5.23
N GLN A 17 9.93 0.18 -5.21
CA GLN A 17 10.36 0.82 -3.97
C GLN A 17 9.18 1.32 -3.14
N ILE A 18 8.19 1.98 -3.74
CA ILE A 18 7.00 2.46 -3.02
C ILE A 18 6.23 1.28 -2.41
N ILE A 19 6.06 0.19 -3.16
CA ILE A 19 5.37 -1.00 -2.67
C ILE A 19 6.16 -1.66 -1.54
N ASP A 20 7.48 -1.78 -1.68
CA ASP A 20 8.34 -2.37 -0.64
C ASP A 20 8.34 -1.53 0.64
N THR A 21 8.43 -0.20 0.52
CA THR A 21 8.33 0.71 1.66
C THR A 21 6.97 0.58 2.34
N ALA A 22 5.87 0.50 1.58
CA ALA A 22 4.54 0.30 2.15
C ALA A 22 4.44 -1.04 2.91
N ILE A 23 4.99 -2.13 2.35
CA ILE A 23 5.02 -3.44 3.02
C ILE A 23 5.80 -3.36 4.33
N GLN A 24 6.99 -2.75 4.31
CA GLN A 24 7.82 -2.60 5.51
C GLN A 24 7.11 -1.77 6.58
N SER A 25 6.48 -0.65 6.21
CA SER A 25 5.76 0.18 7.17
C SER A 25 4.61 -0.57 7.84
N VAL A 26 3.80 -1.30 7.07
CA VAL A 26 2.70 -2.10 7.65
C VAL A 26 3.24 -3.22 8.54
N ALA A 27 4.28 -3.92 8.10
CA ALA A 27 4.92 -4.98 8.90
C ALA A 27 5.49 -4.43 10.22
N SER A 28 6.16 -3.28 10.20
CA SER A 28 6.69 -2.65 11.41
C SER A 28 5.58 -2.23 12.37
N ILE A 29 4.42 -1.78 11.89
CA ILE A 29 3.25 -1.50 12.75
C ILE A 29 2.77 -2.80 13.40
N THR A 30 2.66 -3.89 12.64
CA THR A 30 2.25 -5.19 13.17
C THR A 30 3.22 -5.71 14.24
N GLU A 31 4.53 -5.58 14.02
CA GLU A 31 5.57 -6.05 14.94
C GLU A 31 5.73 -5.16 16.19
N SER A 32 5.49 -3.85 16.07
CA SER A 32 5.71 -2.90 17.17
C SER A 32 4.57 -2.85 18.18
N GLN A 33 3.38 -3.34 17.82
CA GLN A 33 2.20 -3.24 18.65
C GLN A 33 2.04 -4.49 19.54
N CYS A 34 2.33 -4.35 20.84
CA CYS A 34 2.20 -5.43 21.83
C CYS A 34 0.75 -5.84 22.14
N SER A 35 -0.26 -5.15 21.60
CA SER A 35 -1.67 -5.35 21.95
C SER A 35 -2.57 -5.08 20.75
N LEU A 36 -2.35 -5.82 19.67
CA LEU A 36 -3.29 -5.84 18.54
C LEU A 36 -4.48 -6.73 18.88
N SER A 37 -5.69 -6.23 18.65
CA SER A 37 -6.87 -7.08 18.68
C SER A 37 -6.85 -8.05 17.50
N GLU A 38 -7.65 -9.12 17.57
CA GLU A 38 -7.81 -10.05 16.45
C GLU A 38 -8.32 -9.31 15.19
N THR A 39 -9.20 -8.32 15.38
CA THR A 39 -9.72 -7.48 14.28
C THR A 39 -8.61 -6.64 13.65
N ASP A 40 -7.72 -6.06 14.46
CA ASP A 40 -6.59 -5.28 13.98
C ASP A 40 -5.61 -6.14 13.17
N LEU A 41 -5.32 -7.35 13.65
CA LEU A 41 -4.48 -8.31 12.93
C LEU A 41 -5.09 -8.68 11.59
N ILE A 42 -6.41 -8.87 11.51
CA ILE A 42 -7.11 -9.14 10.24
C ILE A 42 -6.94 -7.96 9.28
N VAL A 43 -7.14 -6.73 9.74
CA VAL A 43 -7.01 -5.51 8.91
C VAL A 43 -5.58 -5.33 8.40
N LEU A 44 -4.58 -5.51 9.27
CA LEU A 44 -3.16 -5.39 8.90
C LEU A 44 -2.71 -6.52 7.95
N ASN A 45 -3.18 -7.75 8.16
CA ASN A 45 -2.90 -8.87 7.27
C ASN A 45 -3.54 -8.67 5.88
N GLU A 46 -4.77 -8.16 5.81
CA GLU A 46 -5.41 -7.82 4.53
C GLU A 46 -4.62 -6.73 3.79
N ALA A 47 -4.16 -5.70 4.51
CA ALA A 47 -3.31 -4.65 3.95
C ALA A 47 -1.99 -5.22 3.37
N LEU A 48 -1.33 -6.12 4.11
CA LEU A 48 -0.11 -6.79 3.65
C LEU A 48 -0.36 -7.67 2.41
N GLU A 49 -1.43 -8.45 2.40
CA GLU A 49 -1.76 -9.32 1.28
C GLU A 49 -1.97 -8.52 -0.01
N ARG A 50 -2.73 -7.43 0.06
CA ARG A 50 -2.96 -6.51 -1.07
C ARG A 50 -1.66 -5.94 -1.61
N LEU A 51 -0.77 -5.48 -0.73
CA LEU A 51 0.55 -4.96 -1.14
C LEU A 51 1.45 -6.05 -1.74
N GLN A 52 1.45 -7.27 -1.20
CA GLN A 52 2.22 -8.38 -1.76
C GLN A 52 1.67 -8.83 -3.13
N PHE A 53 0.36 -8.85 -3.30
CA PHE A 53 -0.27 -9.09 -4.60
C PHE A 53 0.15 -8.00 -5.60
N LEU A 54 0.09 -6.74 -5.17
CA LEU A 54 0.60 -5.60 -5.92
C LEU A 54 2.12 -5.65 -6.09
N LYS A 55 2.91 -6.42 -5.36
CA LYS A 55 4.33 -6.63 -5.69
C LYS A 55 4.48 -7.66 -6.81
N ARG A 56 3.79 -8.79 -6.70
CA ARG A 56 3.90 -9.96 -7.60
C ARG A 56 3.34 -9.74 -9.00
N LYS A 57 2.27 -8.95 -9.15
CA LYS A 57 1.63 -8.71 -10.45
C LYS A 57 2.64 -8.10 -11.45
N LYS A 58 2.59 -8.47 -12.73
CA LYS A 58 3.41 -7.85 -13.80
C LYS A 58 2.53 -6.85 -14.57
N GLY A 59 3.13 -5.77 -15.09
CA GLY A 59 2.41 -4.83 -15.96
C GLY A 59 1.35 -3.97 -15.28
N LYS A 60 1.58 -3.49 -14.05
CA LYS A 60 0.64 -2.62 -13.33
C LYS A 60 0.68 -1.21 -13.92
N THR A 61 -0.49 -0.58 -14.00
CA THR A 61 -0.58 0.84 -14.30
C THR A 61 -0.33 1.66 -13.03
N ASN A 62 0.10 2.92 -13.19
CA ASN A 62 0.25 3.84 -12.06
C ASN A 62 -1.08 4.03 -11.31
N GLU A 63 -2.20 3.98 -12.04
CA GLU A 63 -3.53 4.08 -11.46
C GLU A 63 -3.88 2.87 -10.60
N GLN A 64 -3.56 1.65 -11.04
CA GLN A 64 -3.74 0.44 -10.24
C GLN A 64 -2.91 0.50 -8.95
N ILE A 65 -1.64 0.94 -9.05
CA ILE A 65 -0.78 1.11 -7.87
C ILE A 65 -1.40 2.14 -6.91
N ARG A 66 -1.87 3.28 -7.43
CA ARG A 66 -2.50 4.32 -6.62
C ARG A 66 -3.78 3.81 -5.95
N ASN A 67 -4.65 3.11 -6.67
CA ASN A 67 -5.90 2.58 -6.11
C ASN A 67 -5.64 1.56 -5.01
N GLU A 68 -4.72 0.62 -5.20
CA GLU A 68 -4.36 -0.34 -4.15
C GLU A 68 -3.74 0.36 -2.93
N ILE A 69 -2.86 1.35 -3.13
CA ILE A 69 -2.31 2.14 -2.03
C ILE A 69 -3.43 2.86 -1.25
N VAL A 70 -4.42 3.44 -1.95
CA VAL A 70 -5.56 4.09 -1.30
C VAL A 70 -6.40 3.10 -0.49
N GLN A 71 -6.62 1.89 -1.00
CA GLN A 71 -7.32 0.84 -0.25
C GLN A 71 -6.56 0.45 1.03
N VAL A 72 -5.24 0.27 0.91
CA VAL A 72 -4.37 -0.03 2.07
C VAL A 72 -4.39 1.10 3.09
N VAL A 73 -4.28 2.36 2.66
CA VAL A 73 -4.40 3.52 3.56
C VAL A 73 -5.78 3.56 4.22
N SER A 74 -6.85 3.23 3.50
CA SER A 74 -8.19 3.17 4.09
C SER A 74 -8.31 2.09 5.17
N LEU A 75 -7.65 0.94 5.01
CA LEU A 75 -7.59 -0.11 6.03
C LEU A 75 -6.82 0.38 7.26
N LEU A 76 -5.67 1.03 7.05
CA LEU A 76 -4.89 1.61 8.15
C LEU A 76 -5.65 2.73 8.87
N VAL A 77 -6.40 3.56 8.16
CA VAL A 77 -7.25 4.60 8.78
C VAL A 77 -8.33 3.96 9.65
N LYS A 78 -8.90 2.81 9.26
CA LYS A 78 -9.84 2.09 10.14
C LYS A 78 -9.12 1.60 11.40
N PHE A 79 -7.93 1.02 11.25
CA PHE A 79 -7.11 0.56 12.37
C PHE A 79 -6.76 1.66 13.39
N PHE A 80 -6.47 2.90 12.94
CA PHE A 80 -6.11 4.01 13.83
C PHE A 80 -7.31 4.84 14.35
N LYS A 81 -8.54 4.53 13.96
CA LYS A 81 -9.73 5.32 14.33
C LYS A 81 -10.45 4.78 15.56
N ASP A 82 -10.16 3.55 15.96
CA ASP A 82 -10.45 2.98 17.28
C ASP A 82 -9.35 3.35 18.29
#